data_AF-A0A238VWE9-F1
#
_entry.id   AF-A0A238VWE9-F1
#
_cell.length_a   1.000
_cell.length_b   1.000
_cell.length_c   1.000
_cell.angle_alpha   90.00
_cell.angle_beta   90.00
_cell.angle_gamma   90.00
#
_symmetry.space_group_name_H-M   'P 1'
#
loop_
_entity.id
_entity.type
_entity.pdbx_description
1 polymer ?
#
loop_
_entity_poly.entity_id
_entity_poly.type
_entity_poly.pdbx_seq_one_letter_code
_entity_poly.pdbx_strand_id
1 'polypeptide(L)' 'MKELIKQYEAAKEKALTFMNNGQLHAYFEALVEMNHYKRLMIAVRAN' A
#
# COMPACT_ATOMS: atom_id res chain seq x y z
N MET A 1 5.94 2.82 13.27
CA MET A 1 4.94 3.78 12.75
C MET A 1 5.42 4.53 11.49
N LYS A 2 6.49 5.33 11.56
CA LYS A 2 7.04 6.06 10.39
C LYS A 2 7.40 5.15 9.21
N GLU A 3 8.01 4.00 9.48
CA GLU A 3 8.35 3.02 8.44
C GLU A 3 7.10 2.43 7.75
N LEU A 4 6.08 2.05 8.51
CA LEU A 4 4.83 1.52 7.93
C LEU A 4 4.11 2.56 7.05
N ILE A 5 4.17 3.85 7.43
CA ILE A 5 3.64 4.93 6.60
C ILE A 5 4.42 5.05 5.29
N LYS A 6 5.76 4.98 5.35
CA LYS A 6 6.61 5.03 4.15
C LYS A 6 6.31 3.87 3.20
N GLN A 7 6.16 2.66 3.73
CA GLN A 7 5.82 1.47 2.91
C GLN A 7 4.43 1.59 2.29
N TYR A 8 3.44 2.11 3.04
CA TYR A 8 2.11 2.38 2.51
C TYR A 8 2.13 3.42 1.38
N GLU A 9 2.83 4.54 1.55
CA GLU A 9 2.92 5.57 0.49
C GLU A 9 3.70 5.07 -0.74
N ALA A 10 4.74 4.25 -0.56
CA ALA A 10 5.43 3.63 -1.69
C ALA A 10 4.52 2.67 -2.48
N ALA A 11 3.73 1.83 -1.79
CA ALA A 11 2.75 0.95 -2.43
C ALA A 11 1.65 1.74 -3.16
N LYS A 12 1.24 2.88 -2.60
CA LYS A 12 0.29 3.81 -3.23
C LYS A 12 0.82 4.46 -4.50
N GLU A 13 2.07 4.93 -4.49
CA GLU A 13 2.71 5.46 -5.71
C GLU A 13 2.77 4.40 -6.81
N LYS A 14 3.19 3.17 -6.48
CA LYS A 14 3.16 2.04 -7.41
C LYS A 14 1.75 1.77 -7.95
N ALA A 15 0.74 1.73 -7.09
CA ALA A 15 -0.65 1.51 -7.50
C ALA A 15 -1.11 2.57 -8.51
N LEU A 16 -0.80 3.85 -8.27
CA LEU A 16 -1.13 4.93 -9.21
C LEU A 16 -0.42 4.76 -10.56
N THR A 17 0.87 4.41 -10.55
CA THR A 17 1.62 4.14 -11.78
C THR A 17 1.01 2.96 -12.55
N PHE A 18 0.72 1.85 -11.88
CA PHE A 18 0.12 0.68 -12.52
C PHE A 18 -1.28 0.95 -13.07
N MET A 19 -2.09 1.71 -12.34
CA MET A 19 -3.41 2.15 -12.80
C MET A 19 -3.30 2.97 -14.09
N ASN A 20 -2.41 3.98 -14.10
CA ASN A 20 -2.19 4.84 -15.28
C ASN A 20 -1.66 4.07 -16.49
N ASN A 21 -0.85 3.03 -16.25
CA ASN A 21 -0.32 2.17 -17.29
C ASN A 21 -1.28 1.06 -17.75
N GLY A 22 -2.48 0.95 -17.15
CA GLY A 22 -3.43 -0.13 -17.43
C GLY A 22 -2.98 -1.52 -16.95
N GLN A 23 -1.98 -1.60 -16.06
CA GLN A 23 -1.41 -2.84 -15.54
C GLN A 23 -2.27 -3.38 -14.39
N LEU A 24 -3.46 -3.91 -14.72
CA LEU A 24 -4.50 -4.27 -13.73
C LEU A 24 -4.03 -5.25 -12.65
N HIS A 25 -3.24 -6.27 -13.02
CA HIS A 25 -2.74 -7.26 -12.06
C HIS A 25 -1.78 -6.63 -11.05
N ALA A 26 -0.77 -5.90 -11.53
CA ALA A 26 0.19 -5.20 -10.67
C ALA A 26 -0.47 -4.11 -9.82
N TYR A 27 -1.46 -3.41 -10.38
CA TYR A 27 -2.30 -2.47 -9.64
C TYR A 27 -3.01 -3.16 -8.48
N PHE A 28 -3.66 -4.30 -8.73
CA PHE A 28 -4.35 -5.06 -7.70
C PHE A 28 -3.39 -5.55 -6.60
N GLU A 29 -2.21 -6.06 -6.96
CA GLU A 29 -1.18 -6.46 -6.01
C GLU A 29 -0.73 -5.29 -5.12
N ALA A 30 -0.49 -4.11 -5.71
CA ALA A 30 -0.13 -2.91 -4.97
C ALA A 30 -1.24 -2.47 -3.99
N LEU A 31 -2.51 -2.61 -4.35
CA LEU A 31 -3.63 -2.35 -3.44
C LEU A 31 -3.67 -3.33 -2.26
N VAL A 32 -3.38 -4.61 -2.49
CA VAL A 32 -3.29 -5.63 -1.43
C VAL A 32 -2.15 -5.29 -0.47
N GLU A 33 -1.00 -4.88 -1.00
CA GLU A 33 0.16 -4.42 -0.23
C GLU A 33 -0.19 -3.18 0.63
N MET A 34 -0.86 -2.17 0.05
CA MET A 34 -1.38 -1.02 0.81
C MET A 34 -2.31 -1.43 1.95
N ASN A 35 -3.25 -2.35 1.69
CA ASN A 35 -4.17 -2.82 2.72
C ASN A 35 -3.44 -3.57 3.85
N HIS A 36 -2.42 -4.35 3.52
CA HIS A 36 -1.58 -5.02 4.51
C HIS A 36 -0.92 -4.01 5.47
N TYR A 37 -0.23 -2.99 4.93
CA TYR A 37 0.40 -1.97 5.76
C TYR A 37 -0.62 -1.16 6.58
N LYS A 38 -1.79 -0.84 6.00
CA LYS A 38 -2.88 -0.17 6.73
C LYS A 38 -3.34 -0.99 7.95
N ARG A 39 -3.48 -2.30 7.82
CA ARG A 39 -3.83 -3.19 8.94
C ARG A 39 -2.73 -3.22 10.01
N LEU A 40 -1.46 -3.29 9.61
CA LEU A 40 -0.34 -3.22 10.55
C LEU A 40 -0.30 -1.89 11.32
N MET A 41 -0.57 -0.77 10.64
CA MET A 41 -0.65 0.54 11.29
C MET A 41 -1.76 0.61 12.35
N ILE A 42 -2.93 0.02 12.07
CA ILE A 42 -4.04 -0.06 13.03
C ILE A 42 -3.65 -0.93 14.22
N ALA A 43 -3.04 -2.10 13.97
CA ALA A 43 -2.61 -3.02 15.04
C ALA A 43 -1.57 -2.37 15.96
N VAL A 44 -0.59 -1.66 15.41
CA VAL A 44 0.42 -0.93 16.19
C VAL A 44 -0.18 0.22 17.01
N ARG A 45 -1.26 0.85 16.53
CA ARG A 45 -1.96 1.91 17.27
C ARG A 45 -2.85 1.38 18.40
N ALA A 46 -3.33 0.15 18.28
CA ALA A 46 -4.21 -0.49 19.25
C ALA A 46 -3.45 -1.09 20.46
N ASN A 47 -2.14 -1.28 20.33
CA ASN A 47 -1.21 -1.62 21.41
C ASN A 47 -0.65 -0.38 22.09
#